data_AF-A0A9N9RFX8-F1
#
_entry.id   AF-A0A9N9RFX8-F1
#
_cell.length_a   1.000
_cell.length_b   1.000
_cell.length_c   1.000
_cell.angle_alpha   90.00
_cell.angle_beta   90.00
_cell.angle_gamma   90.00
#
_symmetry.space_group_name_H-M   'P 1'
#
loop_
_entity.id
_entity.type
_entity.pdbx_description
1 polymer ?
#
loop_
_entity_poly.entity_id
_entity_poly.type
_entity_poly.pdbx_seq_one_letter_code
_entity_poly.pdbx_strand_id
1 'polypeptide(L)'
;MSFLRGSENYVWCTTSVLGKGATGAVFQGVNKNNGEPVAVKTFNQLSHMRPHDVQMREFEVLKKVKHENIVKLLAIEEEQEGRGKVIVMELCTGGSLFNILDDPENTYGLQEQEFLLVLEHLTAGMKHLRDNNLVHRDLKPGNIMKYINEDGTTTYKLTDFGAARELQEEEQFMSLYGTEEYLHPDMYERAVLRKPVGKSFGATVDLWSIGVTLYHVATGQLPFRPYGGRKNKETMFYITTKKASGVISGTQTTENGPIEWSRELPAHCQLSVGLRKLVTPLLAGLLEMDPHRIWSFDRFFSEVQIATSTTPVHIFHVNKASSLKVSV
;
A
#
# COMPACT_ATOMS: atom_id res chain seq x y z
N MET A 1 28.08 20.23 -11.43
CA MET A 1 27.19 19.18 -11.98
C MET A 1 25.86 19.84 -12.30
N SER A 2 25.30 19.57 -13.49
CA SER A 2 23.97 20.07 -13.83
C SER A 2 22.93 19.47 -12.87
N PHE A 3 22.06 20.31 -12.31
CA PHE A 3 20.90 19.85 -11.52
C PHE A 3 19.76 19.34 -12.41
N LEU A 4 19.82 19.61 -13.71
CA LEU A 4 18.88 19.11 -14.70
C LEU A 4 19.47 17.90 -15.41
N ARG A 5 18.64 16.85 -15.54
CA ARG A 5 18.90 15.66 -16.35
C ARG A 5 17.77 15.47 -17.33
N GLY A 6 18.01 14.71 -18.39
CA GLY A 6 16.99 14.47 -19.40
C GLY A 6 17.17 13.16 -20.14
N SER A 7 16.12 12.77 -20.84
CA SER A 7 16.06 11.71 -21.83
C SER A 7 15.75 12.33 -23.19
N GLU A 8 15.28 11.56 -24.18
CA GLU A 8 14.86 12.12 -25.47
C GLU A 8 13.77 13.20 -25.29
N ASN A 9 12.65 12.84 -24.67
CA ASN A 9 11.46 13.70 -24.60
C ASN A 9 11.21 14.35 -23.23
N TYR A 10 11.96 14.01 -22.19
CA TYR A 10 11.70 14.48 -20.83
C TYR A 10 12.93 15.12 -20.17
N VAL A 11 12.68 16.07 -19.26
CA VAL A 11 13.70 16.70 -18.42
C VAL A 11 13.22 16.76 -16.98
N TRP A 12 14.09 16.52 -16.01
CA TRP A 12 13.77 16.54 -14.59
C TRP A 12 14.88 17.17 -13.75
N CYS A 13 14.51 17.68 -12.58
CA CYS A 13 15.42 18.33 -11.67
C CYS A 13 15.82 17.39 -10.53
N THR A 14 17.12 17.13 -10.35
CA THR A 14 17.62 16.21 -9.32
C THR A 14 17.45 16.73 -7.89
N THR A 15 17.10 18.00 -7.71
CA THR A 15 16.74 18.56 -6.40
C THR A 15 15.24 18.47 -6.12
N SER A 16 14.39 18.30 -7.15
CA SER A 16 12.94 18.12 -7.03
C SER A 16 12.59 16.64 -6.82
N VAL A 17 13.03 16.09 -5.70
CA VAL A 17 12.80 14.69 -5.32
C VAL A 17 11.36 14.50 -4.85
N LEU A 18 10.65 13.56 -5.47
CA LEU A 18 9.32 13.11 -5.04
C LEU A 18 9.42 11.91 -4.10
N GLY A 19 10.41 11.03 -4.30
CA GLY A 19 10.61 9.85 -3.45
C GLY A 19 11.99 9.22 -3.64
N LYS A 20 12.46 8.49 -2.61
CA LYS A 20 13.70 7.71 -2.63
C LYS A 20 13.42 6.32 -2.08
N GLY A 21 13.92 5.31 -2.75
CA GLY A 21 13.77 3.91 -2.36
C GLY A 21 15.04 3.10 -2.59
N ALA A 22 14.97 1.81 -2.32
CA ALA A 22 16.09 0.89 -2.49
C ALA A 22 16.59 0.81 -3.95
N THR A 23 15.68 0.96 -4.91
CA THR A 23 15.97 0.84 -6.34
C THR A 23 16.44 2.15 -6.99
N GLY A 24 16.21 3.29 -6.35
CA GLY A 24 16.57 4.58 -6.90
C GLY A 24 15.73 5.73 -6.37
N ALA A 25 15.50 6.73 -7.21
CA ALA A 25 14.80 7.95 -6.84
C ALA A 25 13.81 8.39 -7.93
N VAL A 26 12.71 8.98 -7.49
CA VAL A 26 11.67 9.56 -8.33
C VAL A 26 11.78 11.08 -8.25
N PHE A 27 11.79 11.74 -9.40
CA PHE A 27 11.92 13.18 -9.52
C PHE A 27 10.71 13.77 -10.24
N GLN A 28 10.40 15.03 -9.94
CA GLN A 28 9.49 15.81 -10.75
C GLN A 28 10.21 16.23 -12.04
N GLY A 29 9.53 16.04 -13.16
CA GLY A 29 9.99 16.46 -14.48
C GLY A 29 8.87 17.04 -15.32
N VAL A 30 9.21 17.34 -16.56
CA VAL A 30 8.28 17.83 -17.58
C VAL A 30 8.56 17.15 -18.92
N ASN A 31 7.50 16.97 -19.70
CA ASN A 31 7.60 16.63 -21.12
C ASN A 31 8.08 17.87 -21.89
N LYS A 32 9.16 17.74 -22.67
CA LYS A 32 9.78 18.84 -23.40
C LYS A 32 8.89 19.40 -24.53
N ASN A 33 7.96 18.59 -25.03
CA ASN A 33 7.16 18.92 -26.21
C ASN A 33 5.91 19.74 -25.85
N ASN A 34 5.26 19.42 -24.72
CA ASN A 34 3.99 20.04 -24.32
C ASN A 34 4.03 20.69 -22.92
N GLY A 35 5.13 20.55 -22.17
CA GLY A 35 5.29 21.12 -20.83
C GLY A 35 4.52 20.39 -19.73
N GLU A 36 3.85 19.27 -20.03
CA GLU A 36 3.07 18.53 -19.04
C GLU A 36 3.98 17.97 -17.92
N PRO A 37 3.56 18.10 -16.65
CA PRO A 37 4.34 17.60 -15.53
C PRO A 37 4.31 16.07 -15.45
N VAL A 38 5.46 15.48 -15.11
CA VAL A 38 5.65 14.02 -15.02
C VAL A 38 6.43 13.64 -13.77
N ALA A 39 6.34 12.37 -13.39
CA ALA A 39 7.22 11.73 -12.42
C ALA A 39 8.24 10.85 -13.15
N VAL A 40 9.53 11.01 -12.88
CA VAL A 40 10.61 10.26 -13.52
C VAL A 40 11.35 9.42 -12.48
N LYS A 41 11.22 8.09 -12.56
CA LYS A 41 11.98 7.15 -11.74
C LYS A 41 13.31 6.83 -12.43
N THR A 42 14.39 7.05 -11.69
CA THR A 42 15.76 6.70 -12.08
C THR A 42 16.27 5.58 -11.18
N PHE A 43 17.18 4.76 -11.69
CA PHE A 43 17.74 3.64 -10.97
C PHE A 43 19.16 3.93 -10.46
N ASN A 44 19.49 3.44 -9.27
CA ASN A 44 20.82 3.58 -8.67
C ASN A 44 21.79 2.48 -9.18
N GLN A 45 23.08 2.63 -8.88
CA GLN A 45 24.11 1.65 -9.30
C GLN A 45 23.84 0.24 -8.76
N LEU A 46 23.34 0.12 -7.51
CA LEU A 46 22.99 -1.17 -6.91
C LEU A 46 21.92 -1.90 -7.74
N SER A 47 20.97 -1.18 -8.30
CA SER A 47 19.93 -1.76 -9.15
C SER A 47 20.47 -2.29 -10.46
N HIS A 48 21.45 -1.63 -11.05
CA HIS A 48 22.14 -2.06 -12.27
C HIS A 48 23.02 -3.30 -12.06
N MET A 49 23.38 -3.62 -10.82
CA MET A 49 24.11 -4.84 -10.47
C MET A 49 23.21 -6.06 -10.24
N ARG A 50 21.88 -5.90 -10.23
CA ARG A 50 20.96 -7.03 -10.11
C ARG A 50 21.00 -7.89 -11.39
N PRO A 51 20.60 -9.17 -11.34
CA PRO A 51 20.39 -9.96 -12.55
C PRO A 51 19.49 -9.24 -13.56
N HIS A 52 19.79 -9.37 -14.86
CA HIS A 52 19.12 -8.61 -15.92
C HIS A 52 17.59 -8.85 -15.95
N ASP A 53 17.17 -10.09 -15.73
CA ASP A 53 15.77 -10.46 -15.59
C ASP A 53 15.09 -9.69 -14.44
N VAL A 54 15.74 -9.58 -13.27
CA VAL A 54 15.24 -8.80 -12.12
C VAL A 54 15.16 -7.31 -12.43
N GLN A 55 16.11 -6.76 -13.20
CA GLN A 55 16.08 -5.36 -13.63
C GLN A 55 14.89 -5.08 -14.56
N MET A 56 14.59 -6.02 -15.46
CA MET A 56 13.54 -5.86 -16.46
C MET A 56 12.12 -6.02 -15.89
N ARG A 57 11.94 -6.74 -14.76
CA ARG A 57 10.63 -7.04 -14.15
C ARG A 57 9.73 -5.81 -14.02
N GLU A 58 10.22 -4.71 -13.43
CA GLU A 58 9.39 -3.52 -13.20
C GLU A 58 8.89 -2.92 -14.53
N PHE A 59 9.72 -2.89 -15.56
CA PHE A 59 9.34 -2.40 -16.89
C PHE A 59 8.29 -3.31 -17.53
N GLU A 60 8.45 -4.63 -17.44
CA GLU A 60 7.52 -5.59 -18.04
C GLU A 60 6.18 -5.61 -17.31
N VAL A 61 6.18 -5.47 -15.97
CA VAL A 61 4.95 -5.30 -15.19
C VAL A 61 4.21 -4.03 -15.62
N LEU A 62 4.88 -2.89 -15.66
CA LEU A 62 4.27 -1.60 -16.02
C LEU A 62 3.71 -1.57 -17.44
N LYS A 63 4.31 -2.31 -18.39
CA LYS A 63 3.77 -2.45 -19.75
C LYS A 63 2.48 -3.27 -19.81
N LYS A 64 2.28 -4.21 -18.88
CA LYS A 64 1.09 -5.10 -18.84
C LYS A 64 -0.09 -4.46 -18.15
N VAL A 65 0.13 -3.51 -17.23
CA VAL A 65 -0.93 -2.92 -16.42
C VAL A 65 -1.39 -1.57 -16.96
N LYS A 66 -2.69 -1.43 -17.17
CA LYS A 66 -3.33 -0.17 -17.55
C LYS A 66 -4.72 -0.12 -16.93
N HIS A 67 -4.87 0.71 -15.91
CA HIS A 67 -6.10 0.86 -15.14
C HIS A 67 -6.16 2.25 -14.50
N GLU A 68 -7.35 2.75 -14.19
CA GLU A 68 -7.51 4.09 -13.60
C GLU A 68 -6.80 4.19 -12.23
N ASN A 69 -6.90 3.12 -11.42
CA ASN A 69 -6.26 2.99 -10.11
C ASN A 69 -4.82 2.45 -10.14
N ILE A 70 -4.13 2.56 -11.28
CA ILE A 70 -2.70 2.30 -11.39
C ILE A 70 -2.05 3.54 -12.01
N VAL A 71 -0.94 3.99 -11.44
CA VAL A 71 -0.18 5.12 -11.99
C VAL A 71 0.24 4.81 -13.41
N LYS A 72 -0.21 5.64 -14.34
CA LYS A 72 -0.02 5.46 -15.78
C LYS A 72 1.46 5.57 -16.15
N LEU A 73 1.96 4.52 -16.81
CA LEU A 73 3.21 4.57 -17.55
C LEU A 73 3.03 5.46 -18.79
N LEU A 74 3.88 6.49 -18.92
CA LEU A 74 3.91 7.36 -20.09
C LEU A 74 4.97 6.91 -21.09
N ALA A 75 6.18 6.64 -20.61
CA ALA A 75 7.29 6.23 -21.45
C ALA A 75 8.37 5.47 -20.66
N ILE A 76 9.19 4.71 -21.40
CA ILE A 76 10.47 4.18 -20.92
C ILE A 76 11.52 4.69 -21.90
N GLU A 77 12.46 5.49 -21.42
CA GLU A 77 13.49 6.12 -22.27
C GLU A 77 14.88 5.89 -21.69
N GLU A 78 15.92 6.05 -22.51
CA GLU A 78 17.31 6.07 -22.05
C GLU A 78 17.68 7.47 -21.55
N GLU A 79 18.39 7.54 -20.43
CA GLU A 79 18.92 8.79 -19.92
C GLU A 79 20.12 9.27 -20.77
N GLN A 80 20.18 10.58 -21.06
CA GLN A 80 21.14 11.16 -22.01
C GLN A 80 22.62 11.00 -21.60
N GLU A 81 22.93 10.87 -20.30
CA GLU A 81 24.29 10.65 -19.81
C GLU A 81 24.66 9.16 -19.73
N GLY A 82 23.84 8.27 -20.30
CA GLY A 82 24.12 6.84 -20.36
C GLY A 82 23.97 6.13 -19.01
N ARG A 83 23.20 6.69 -18.06
CA ARG A 83 22.96 6.07 -16.74
C ARG A 83 21.81 5.05 -16.76
N GLY A 84 21.42 4.59 -17.95
CA GLY A 84 20.41 3.55 -18.18
C GLY A 84 18.99 4.09 -18.37
N LYS A 85 18.05 3.15 -18.41
CA LYS A 85 16.63 3.44 -18.62
C LYS A 85 16.00 4.17 -17.45
N VAL A 86 15.05 5.05 -17.76
CA VAL A 86 14.16 5.71 -16.81
C VAL A 86 12.72 5.33 -17.08
N ILE A 87 11.89 5.35 -16.03
CA ILE A 87 10.45 5.17 -16.13
C ILE A 87 9.80 6.54 -15.97
N VAL A 88 9.02 6.95 -16.98
CA VAL A 88 8.26 8.20 -16.96
C VAL A 88 6.79 7.88 -16.73
N MET A 89 6.20 8.51 -15.73
CA MET A 89 4.84 8.24 -15.25
C MET A 89 4.05 9.54 -15.12
N GLU A 90 2.72 9.41 -15.08
CA GLU A 90 1.85 10.54 -14.70
C GLU A 90 2.22 11.07 -13.31
N LEU A 91 2.21 12.39 -13.14
CA LEU A 91 2.46 13.00 -11.85
C LEU A 91 1.17 13.03 -11.02
N CYS A 92 1.19 12.38 -9.86
CA CYS A 92 0.12 12.47 -8.87
C CYS A 92 0.40 13.63 -7.90
N THR A 93 -0.27 14.76 -8.07
CA THR A 93 -0.03 15.99 -7.31
C THR A 93 -0.61 15.98 -5.90
N GLY A 94 -1.53 15.07 -5.59
CA GLY A 94 -2.12 14.92 -4.25
C GLY A 94 -1.22 14.23 -3.22
N GLY A 95 0.01 13.87 -3.60
CA GLY A 95 0.95 13.14 -2.75
C GLY A 95 0.59 11.67 -2.58
N SER A 96 1.30 10.98 -1.69
CA SER A 96 0.97 9.61 -1.31
C SER A 96 -0.02 9.58 -0.15
N LEU A 97 -0.73 8.48 0.01
CA LEU A 97 -1.60 8.22 1.16
C LEU A 97 -0.82 8.26 2.48
N PHE A 98 0.49 7.96 2.46
CA PHE A 98 1.37 8.20 3.60
C PHE A 98 1.44 9.68 3.98
N ASN A 99 1.60 10.59 3.01
CA ASN A 99 1.64 12.03 3.28
C ASN A 99 0.32 12.52 3.86
N ILE A 100 -0.80 11.96 3.40
CA ILE A 100 -2.14 12.29 3.91
C ILE A 100 -2.28 11.84 5.37
N LEU A 101 -1.83 10.63 5.70
CA LEU A 101 -1.91 10.08 7.06
C LEU A 101 -0.94 10.75 8.04
N ASP A 102 0.15 11.34 7.55
CA ASP A 102 1.11 12.10 8.36
C ASP A 102 0.56 13.50 8.75
N ASP A 103 -0.51 13.95 8.09
CA ASP A 103 -1.19 15.19 8.47
C ASP A 103 -1.86 15.04 9.85
N PRO A 104 -1.62 15.97 10.80
CA PRO A 104 -2.26 15.94 12.12
C PRO A 104 -3.78 15.82 12.11
N GLU A 105 -4.47 16.32 11.08
CA GLU A 105 -5.92 16.18 10.93
C GLU A 105 -6.37 14.71 10.84
N ASN A 106 -5.48 13.84 10.36
CA ASN A 106 -5.72 12.41 10.15
C ASN A 106 -5.14 11.51 11.24
N THR A 107 -4.74 12.09 12.39
CA THR A 107 -4.20 11.35 13.56
C THR A 107 -5.09 10.19 14.01
N TYR A 108 -6.41 10.30 13.81
CA TYR A 108 -7.40 9.30 14.21
C TYR A 108 -8.00 8.53 13.01
N GLY A 109 -7.33 8.56 11.86
CA GLY A 109 -7.74 7.95 10.61
C GLY A 109 -8.42 8.95 9.68
N LEU A 110 -8.70 8.52 8.45
CA LEU A 110 -9.39 9.36 7.47
C LEU A 110 -10.89 9.46 7.76
N GLN A 111 -11.50 10.54 7.26
CA GLN A 111 -12.95 10.65 7.20
C GLN A 111 -13.56 9.49 6.39
N GLU A 112 -14.78 9.09 6.77
CA GLU A 112 -15.45 7.92 6.22
C GLU A 112 -15.54 7.92 4.68
N GLN A 113 -15.87 9.06 4.07
CA GLN A 113 -15.98 9.17 2.62
C GLN A 113 -14.64 8.91 1.93
N GLU A 114 -13.55 9.47 2.46
CA GLU A 114 -12.22 9.27 1.91
C GLU A 114 -11.73 7.83 2.15
N PHE A 115 -12.04 7.24 3.31
CA PHE A 115 -11.75 5.82 3.58
C PHE A 115 -12.44 4.90 2.57
N LEU A 116 -13.72 5.12 2.27
CA LEU A 116 -14.45 4.34 1.27
C LEU A 116 -13.85 4.49 -0.12
N LEU A 117 -13.45 5.72 -0.49
CA LEU A 117 -12.78 5.99 -1.76
C LEU A 117 -11.44 5.25 -1.88
N VAL A 118 -10.63 5.26 -0.81
CA VAL A 118 -9.38 4.48 -0.73
C VAL A 118 -9.69 2.98 -0.86
N LEU A 119 -10.68 2.47 -0.12
CA LEU A 119 -11.07 1.06 -0.14
C LEU A 119 -11.47 0.61 -1.54
N GLU A 120 -12.34 1.35 -2.21
CA GLU A 120 -12.83 1.06 -3.57
C GLU A 120 -11.69 1.07 -4.59
N HIS A 121 -10.92 2.16 -4.64
CA HIS A 121 -9.85 2.35 -5.61
C HIS A 121 -8.67 1.40 -5.42
N LEU A 122 -8.26 1.14 -4.16
CA LEU A 122 -7.25 0.13 -3.84
C LEU A 122 -7.72 -1.25 -4.32
N THR A 123 -8.97 -1.60 -4.04
CA THR A 123 -9.53 -2.90 -4.43
C THR A 123 -9.61 -3.06 -5.93
N ALA A 124 -10.04 -2.02 -6.67
CA ALA A 124 -10.08 -2.02 -8.12
C ALA A 124 -8.68 -2.17 -8.75
N GLY A 125 -7.68 -1.43 -8.23
CA GLY A 125 -6.28 -1.59 -8.65
C GLY A 125 -5.74 -3.00 -8.39
N MET A 126 -6.02 -3.57 -7.22
CA MET A 126 -5.60 -4.93 -6.87
C MET A 126 -6.29 -6.01 -7.69
N LYS A 127 -7.57 -5.81 -8.02
CA LYS A 127 -8.28 -6.68 -8.94
C LYS A 127 -7.62 -6.68 -10.31
N HIS A 128 -7.25 -5.51 -10.85
CA HIS A 128 -6.53 -5.41 -12.12
C HIS A 128 -5.21 -6.17 -12.10
N LEU A 129 -4.43 -6.08 -11.01
CA LEU A 129 -3.20 -6.86 -10.86
C LEU A 129 -3.47 -8.37 -10.84
N ARG A 130 -4.50 -8.79 -10.10
CA ARG A 130 -4.89 -10.20 -9.98
C ARG A 130 -5.35 -10.79 -11.31
N ASP A 131 -6.14 -10.03 -12.08
CA ASP A 131 -6.62 -10.43 -13.41
C ASP A 131 -5.45 -10.58 -14.41
N ASN A 132 -4.32 -9.91 -14.15
CA ASN A 132 -3.06 -10.04 -14.91
C ASN A 132 -2.05 -11.02 -14.29
N ASN A 133 -2.46 -11.81 -13.28
CA ASN A 133 -1.61 -12.76 -12.54
C ASN A 133 -0.37 -12.13 -11.86
N LEU A 134 -0.48 -10.87 -11.43
CA LEU A 134 0.58 -10.13 -10.77
C LEU A 134 0.39 -10.06 -9.25
N VAL A 135 1.52 -9.98 -8.53
CA VAL A 135 1.59 -9.67 -7.09
C VAL A 135 2.43 -8.42 -6.91
N HIS A 136 1.98 -7.49 -6.07
CA HIS A 136 2.64 -6.20 -5.84
C HIS A 136 3.82 -6.30 -4.85
N ARG A 137 3.62 -6.97 -3.71
CA ARG A 137 4.60 -7.29 -2.64
C ARG A 137 5.14 -6.13 -1.79
N ASP A 138 4.90 -4.88 -2.16
CA ASP A 138 5.22 -3.70 -1.32
C ASP A 138 4.02 -2.74 -1.21
N LEU A 139 2.82 -3.26 -0.94
CA LEU A 139 1.65 -2.42 -0.69
C LEU A 139 1.77 -1.73 0.67
N LYS A 140 1.66 -0.41 0.64
CA LYS A 140 1.71 0.47 1.81
C LYS A 140 1.16 1.84 1.42
N PRO A 141 0.78 2.71 2.37
CA PRO A 141 0.31 4.06 2.07
C PRO A 141 1.27 4.89 1.19
N GLY A 142 2.59 4.68 1.32
CA GLY A 142 3.58 5.39 0.49
C GLY A 142 3.54 5.03 -1.00
N ASN A 143 2.95 3.88 -1.36
CA ASN A 143 2.84 3.38 -2.73
C ASN A 143 1.39 3.49 -3.26
N ILE A 144 0.54 4.26 -2.58
CA ILE A 144 -0.82 4.59 -3.00
C ILE A 144 -0.86 6.11 -3.20
N MET A 145 -0.97 6.55 -4.44
CA MET A 145 -0.91 7.96 -4.81
C MET A 145 -2.31 8.56 -4.92
N LYS A 146 -2.47 9.80 -4.47
CA LYS A 146 -3.68 10.60 -4.69
C LYS A 146 -3.53 11.42 -5.97
N TYR A 147 -4.37 11.14 -6.94
CA TYR A 147 -4.48 11.88 -8.18
C TYR A 147 -5.73 12.76 -8.14
N ILE A 148 -5.59 14.04 -8.51
CA ILE A 148 -6.71 14.98 -8.65
C ILE A 148 -7.01 15.10 -10.13
N ASN A 149 -8.20 14.65 -10.52
CA ASN A 149 -8.67 14.74 -11.90
C ASN A 149 -8.96 16.19 -12.29
N GLU A 150 -9.05 16.46 -13.60
CA GLU A 150 -9.33 17.79 -14.14
C GLU A 150 -10.68 18.35 -13.66
N ASP A 151 -11.64 17.49 -13.37
CA ASP A 151 -12.96 17.84 -12.81
C ASP A 151 -12.95 18.05 -11.28
N GLY A 152 -11.78 17.94 -10.65
CA GLY A 152 -11.59 18.08 -9.20
C GLY A 152 -11.88 16.81 -8.39
N THR A 153 -12.31 15.71 -9.02
CA THR A 153 -12.51 14.43 -8.33
C THR A 153 -11.18 13.79 -7.96
N THR A 154 -11.20 12.91 -6.95
CA THR A 154 -10.00 12.21 -6.46
C THR A 154 -9.99 10.76 -6.93
N THR A 155 -8.87 10.30 -7.48
CA THR A 155 -8.60 8.89 -7.77
C THR A 155 -7.35 8.43 -7.02
N TYR A 156 -7.45 7.30 -6.33
CA TYR A 156 -6.28 6.67 -5.69
C TYR A 156 -5.66 5.64 -6.63
N LYS A 157 -4.32 5.65 -6.73
CA LYS A 157 -3.58 4.87 -7.74
C LYS A 157 -2.41 4.12 -7.13
N LEU A 158 -2.25 2.85 -7.47
CA LEU A 158 -1.09 2.04 -7.09
C LEU A 158 0.15 2.42 -7.91
N THR A 159 1.31 2.41 -7.25
CA THR A 159 2.62 2.68 -7.88
C THR A 159 3.73 1.85 -7.24
N ASP A 160 4.95 2.00 -7.77
CA ASP A 160 6.18 1.33 -7.33
C ASP A 160 6.12 -0.21 -7.42
N PHE A 161 6.17 -0.68 -8.67
CA PHE A 161 6.18 -2.10 -9.02
C PHE A 161 7.58 -2.74 -8.94
N GLY A 162 8.54 -2.12 -8.25
CA GLY A 162 9.91 -2.60 -8.16
C GLY A 162 10.06 -3.97 -7.47
N ALA A 163 9.06 -4.37 -6.68
CA ALA A 163 8.96 -5.67 -6.01
C ALA A 163 7.98 -6.64 -6.71
N ALA A 164 7.23 -6.14 -7.70
CA ALA A 164 6.14 -6.87 -8.32
C ALA A 164 6.64 -7.97 -9.25
N ARG A 165 5.85 -9.04 -9.40
CA ARG A 165 6.15 -10.17 -10.29
C ARG A 165 4.93 -10.98 -10.65
N GLU A 166 5.08 -11.86 -11.63
CA GLU A 166 4.08 -12.86 -11.97
C GLU A 166 4.02 -14.00 -10.94
N LEU A 167 2.82 -14.52 -10.70
CA LEU A 167 2.56 -15.60 -9.74
C LEU A 167 3.23 -16.93 -10.11
N GLN A 168 3.45 -17.17 -11.40
CA GLN A 168 3.96 -18.45 -11.93
C GLN A 168 5.49 -18.54 -11.86
N GLU A 169 6.18 -17.47 -11.48
CA GLU A 169 7.64 -17.51 -11.28
C GLU A 169 7.96 -18.33 -10.01
N GLU A 170 8.33 -19.61 -10.21
CA GLU A 170 8.78 -20.58 -9.18
C GLU A 170 10.08 -20.18 -8.47
N GLU A 171 10.57 -18.95 -8.66
CA GLU A 171 11.63 -18.44 -7.81
C GLU A 171 11.16 -18.40 -6.36
N GLN A 172 11.78 -19.25 -5.54
CA GLN A 172 11.90 -19.06 -4.11
C GLN A 172 12.08 -17.56 -3.87
N PHE A 173 11.21 -17.01 -3.04
CA PHE A 173 11.08 -15.59 -2.73
C PHE A 173 12.35 -15.02 -2.07
N MET A 174 13.43 -14.95 -2.83
CA MET A 174 14.78 -14.64 -2.37
C MET A 174 15.00 -13.14 -2.29
N SER A 175 14.26 -12.37 -3.10
CA SER A 175 14.31 -10.92 -3.07
C SER A 175 13.41 -10.36 -1.96
N LEU A 176 14.07 -9.85 -0.93
CA LEU A 176 13.44 -9.24 0.25
C LEU A 176 13.13 -7.77 -0.08
N TYR A 177 11.87 -7.49 -0.37
CA TYR A 177 11.35 -6.14 -0.59
C TYR A 177 10.21 -5.90 0.40
N GLY A 178 10.04 -4.65 0.84
CA GLY A 178 8.93 -4.24 1.68
C GLY A 178 9.30 -3.22 2.75
N THR A 179 8.27 -2.58 3.30
CA THR A 179 8.38 -1.76 4.51
C THR A 179 7.96 -2.62 5.71
N GLU A 180 8.83 -2.73 6.72
CA GLU A 180 8.79 -3.76 7.77
C GLU A 180 7.41 -3.87 8.46
N GLU A 181 6.72 -2.75 8.61
CA GLU A 181 5.43 -2.62 9.29
C GLU A 181 4.25 -3.24 8.51
N TYR A 182 4.37 -3.39 7.20
CA TYR A 182 3.31 -3.88 6.30
C TYR A 182 3.57 -5.29 5.77
N LEU A 183 4.72 -5.89 6.14
CA LEU A 183 5.13 -7.20 5.66
C LEU A 183 4.28 -8.32 6.28
N HIS A 184 3.91 -9.29 5.45
CA HIS A 184 3.35 -10.56 5.92
C HIS A 184 4.33 -11.23 6.91
N PRO A 185 3.86 -11.89 7.99
CA PRO A 185 4.75 -12.38 9.05
C PRO A 185 5.80 -13.40 8.57
N ASP A 186 5.42 -14.32 7.68
CA ASP A 186 6.38 -15.26 7.10
C ASP A 186 7.45 -14.53 6.24
N MET A 187 7.10 -13.41 5.58
CA MET A 187 8.08 -12.57 4.89
C MET A 187 8.95 -11.79 5.88
N TYR A 188 8.38 -11.32 6.98
CA TYR A 188 9.09 -10.62 8.04
C TYR A 188 10.17 -11.51 8.69
N GLU A 189 9.84 -12.77 8.99
CA GLU A 189 10.78 -13.74 9.55
C GLU A 189 12.01 -13.95 8.64
N ARG A 190 11.76 -14.08 7.34
CA ARG A 190 12.83 -14.21 6.35
C ARG A 190 13.62 -12.92 6.15
N ALA A 191 12.92 -11.79 5.99
CA ALA A 191 13.51 -10.52 5.57
C ALA A 191 14.22 -9.78 6.69
N VAL A 192 13.58 -9.74 7.85
CA VAL A 192 13.95 -8.87 8.97
C VAL A 192 14.70 -9.66 10.03
N LEU A 193 14.23 -10.87 10.36
CA LEU A 193 14.91 -11.75 11.32
C LEU A 193 15.99 -12.62 10.69
N ARG A 194 16.11 -12.63 9.35
CA ARG A 194 17.09 -13.42 8.57
C ARG A 194 17.05 -14.91 8.90
N LYS A 195 15.86 -15.43 9.22
CA LYS A 195 15.65 -16.86 9.50
C LYS A 195 15.24 -17.59 8.22
N PRO A 196 15.69 -18.85 8.03
CA PRO A 196 15.25 -19.65 6.90
C PRO A 196 13.76 -19.98 7.06
N VAL A 197 12.97 -19.72 6.02
CA VAL A 197 11.54 -20.03 5.97
C VAL A 197 11.34 -21.09 4.89
N GLY A 198 10.85 -22.26 5.27
CA GLY A 198 10.56 -23.38 4.37
C GLY A 198 9.27 -23.25 3.58
N LYS A 199 8.65 -22.05 3.55
CA LYS A 199 7.39 -21.78 2.88
C LYS A 199 7.62 -20.89 1.66
N SER A 200 6.96 -21.21 0.55
CA SER A 200 6.74 -20.28 -0.55
C SER A 200 5.71 -19.25 -0.10
N PHE A 201 5.98 -17.96 -0.32
CA PHE A 201 4.95 -16.95 -0.16
C PHE A 201 3.94 -17.04 -1.32
N GLY A 202 2.77 -16.44 -1.22
CA GLY A 202 1.75 -16.50 -2.26
C GLY A 202 1.20 -15.12 -2.57
N ALA A 203 0.15 -15.07 -3.38
CA ALA A 203 -0.61 -13.84 -3.60
C ALA A 203 -1.15 -13.23 -2.28
N THR A 204 -1.34 -14.06 -1.26
CA THR A 204 -1.90 -13.69 0.05
C THR A 204 -1.05 -12.69 0.83
N VAL A 205 0.23 -12.49 0.47
CA VAL A 205 1.06 -11.45 1.10
C VAL A 205 0.51 -10.04 0.87
N ASP A 206 -0.07 -9.81 -0.31
CA ASP A 206 -0.70 -8.53 -0.62
C ASP A 206 -1.97 -8.33 0.22
N LEU A 207 -2.74 -9.40 0.51
CA LEU A 207 -3.92 -9.31 1.38
C LEU A 207 -3.54 -8.82 2.78
N TRP A 208 -2.44 -9.34 3.35
CA TRP A 208 -1.93 -8.86 4.63
C TRP A 208 -1.54 -7.38 4.56
N SER A 209 -0.75 -6.99 3.56
CA SER A 209 -0.32 -5.60 3.39
C SER A 209 -1.50 -4.64 3.18
N ILE A 210 -2.54 -5.08 2.46
CA ILE A 210 -3.82 -4.35 2.34
C ILE A 210 -4.49 -4.24 3.71
N GLY A 211 -4.57 -5.32 4.49
CA GLY A 211 -5.15 -5.31 5.83
C GLY A 211 -4.47 -4.32 6.77
N VAL A 212 -3.14 -4.32 6.80
CA VAL A 212 -2.36 -3.34 7.59
C VAL A 212 -2.59 -1.93 7.09
N THR A 213 -2.60 -1.72 5.77
CA THR A 213 -2.86 -0.42 5.14
C THR A 213 -4.25 0.10 5.50
N LEU A 214 -5.30 -0.69 5.33
CA LEU A 214 -6.68 -0.28 5.62
C LEU A 214 -6.89 0.00 7.12
N TYR A 215 -6.27 -0.79 8.01
CA TYR A 215 -6.29 -0.46 9.44
C TYR A 215 -5.64 0.90 9.70
N HIS A 216 -4.48 1.17 9.09
CA HIS A 216 -3.78 2.44 9.22
C HIS A 216 -4.64 3.60 8.71
N VAL A 217 -5.27 3.44 7.55
CA VAL A 217 -6.17 4.45 6.99
C VAL A 217 -7.38 4.70 7.88
N ALA A 218 -7.97 3.65 8.46
CA ALA A 218 -9.14 3.76 9.33
C ALA A 218 -8.85 4.41 10.70
N THR A 219 -7.61 4.33 11.18
CA THR A 219 -7.29 4.67 12.59
C THR A 219 -6.19 5.69 12.77
N GLY A 220 -5.42 6.00 11.72
CA GLY A 220 -4.22 6.84 11.79
C GLY A 220 -3.04 6.14 12.48
N GLN A 221 -3.19 4.85 12.83
CA GLN A 221 -2.19 4.09 13.60
C GLN A 221 -1.97 2.71 13.00
N LEU A 222 -0.76 2.17 13.13
CA LEU A 222 -0.49 0.79 12.73
C LEU A 222 -1.21 -0.22 13.66
N PRO A 223 -1.69 -1.37 13.13
CA PRO A 223 -2.39 -2.38 13.92
C PRO A 223 -1.49 -3.08 14.94
N PHE A 224 -0.22 -3.28 14.61
CA PHE A 224 0.72 -4.06 15.42
C PHE A 224 1.88 -3.17 15.86
N ARG A 225 1.97 -2.93 17.18
CA ARG A 225 2.86 -1.93 17.75
C ARG A 225 3.59 -2.48 18.96
N PRO A 226 4.82 -2.99 18.82
CA PRO A 226 5.64 -3.34 19.97
C PRO A 226 6.13 -2.08 20.69
N TYR A 227 6.47 -2.22 21.97
CA TYR A 227 7.12 -1.13 22.70
C TYR A 227 8.48 -0.84 22.08
N GLY A 228 8.81 0.44 21.89
CA GLY A 228 10.01 0.88 21.17
C GLY A 228 9.91 0.80 19.64
N GLY A 229 8.74 0.44 19.09
CA GLY A 229 8.46 0.44 17.66
C GLY A 229 9.35 -0.52 16.86
N ARG A 230 9.73 -0.12 15.64
CA ARG A 230 10.48 -0.95 14.68
C ARG A 230 11.78 -1.59 15.21
N LYS A 231 12.36 -1.07 16.30
CA LYS A 231 13.56 -1.64 16.91
C LYS A 231 13.29 -3.00 17.56
N ASN A 232 12.07 -3.23 18.05
CA ASN A 232 11.67 -4.44 18.75
C ASN A 232 11.10 -5.49 17.77
N LYS A 233 11.99 -6.01 16.93
CA LYS A 233 11.66 -6.91 15.81
C LYS A 233 11.09 -8.25 16.27
N GLU A 234 11.57 -8.76 17.40
CA GLU A 234 11.10 -10.02 17.97
C GLU A 234 9.66 -9.90 18.48
N THR A 235 9.35 -8.82 19.19
CA THR A 235 7.97 -8.57 19.64
C THR A 235 7.05 -8.27 18.47
N MET A 236 7.50 -7.54 17.44
CA MET A 236 6.73 -7.37 16.21
C MET A 236 6.34 -8.71 15.58
N PHE A 237 7.31 -9.61 15.43
CA PHE A 237 7.07 -10.95 14.90
C PHE A 237 6.15 -11.78 15.81
N TYR A 238 6.33 -11.69 17.13
CA TYR A 238 5.43 -12.34 18.09
C TYR A 238 3.99 -11.83 17.95
N ILE A 239 3.79 -10.51 17.90
CA ILE A 239 2.47 -9.89 17.82
C ILE A 239 1.75 -10.37 16.55
N THR A 240 2.43 -10.39 15.42
CA THR A 240 1.79 -10.71 14.14
C THR A 240 1.54 -12.20 13.94
N THR A 241 2.30 -13.08 14.59
CA THR A 241 2.15 -14.56 14.45
C THR A 241 1.34 -15.22 15.56
N LYS A 242 1.32 -14.67 16.78
CA LYS A 242 0.65 -15.29 17.94
C LYS A 242 -0.74 -14.73 18.22
N LYS A 243 -1.17 -13.72 17.48
CA LYS A 243 -2.54 -13.21 17.58
C LYS A 243 -3.55 -14.33 17.26
N ALA A 244 -4.65 -14.36 18.01
CA ALA A 244 -5.75 -15.28 17.73
C ALA A 244 -6.49 -14.88 16.43
N SER A 245 -7.13 -15.84 15.75
CA SER A 245 -8.02 -15.55 14.61
C SER A 245 -9.05 -14.50 14.98
N GLY A 246 -9.26 -13.52 14.11
CA GLY A 246 -10.15 -12.37 14.31
C GLY A 246 -9.60 -11.22 15.16
N VAL A 247 -8.39 -11.33 15.71
CA VAL A 247 -7.67 -10.17 16.28
C VAL A 247 -7.11 -9.32 15.15
N ILE A 248 -7.41 -8.02 15.19
CA ILE A 248 -7.02 -7.04 14.16
C ILE A 248 -5.91 -6.10 14.61
N SER A 249 -5.68 -5.98 15.92
CA SER A 249 -4.58 -5.18 16.45
C SER A 249 -3.99 -5.75 17.74
N GLY A 250 -2.72 -5.42 17.98
CA GLY A 250 -1.93 -5.83 19.13
C GLY A 250 -0.93 -4.74 19.49
N THR A 251 -1.07 -4.12 20.66
CA THR A 251 -0.21 -3.02 21.10
C THR A 251 0.48 -3.39 22.42
N GLN A 252 1.78 -3.09 22.52
CA GLN A 252 2.55 -3.17 23.76
C GLN A 252 2.89 -1.76 24.22
N THR A 253 2.36 -1.35 25.37
CA THR A 253 2.44 0.03 25.88
C THR A 253 3.67 0.26 26.76
N THR A 254 4.23 -0.79 27.36
CA THR A 254 5.39 -0.73 28.25
C THR A 254 6.46 -1.75 27.87
N GLU A 255 7.71 -1.49 28.25
CA GLU A 255 8.81 -2.42 28.01
C GLU A 255 8.55 -3.77 28.68
N ASN A 256 8.62 -4.87 27.92
CA ASN A 256 8.30 -6.22 28.37
C ASN A 256 6.88 -6.41 28.97
N GLY A 257 5.99 -5.45 28.75
CA GLY A 257 4.60 -5.51 29.18
C GLY A 257 3.76 -6.50 28.36
N PRO A 258 2.51 -6.76 28.79
CA PRO A 258 1.59 -7.59 28.03
C PRO A 258 1.22 -6.93 26.69
N ILE A 259 0.79 -7.77 25.74
CA ILE A 259 0.19 -7.28 24.49
C ILE A 259 -1.31 -7.07 24.70
N GLU A 260 -1.77 -5.86 24.44
CA GLU A 260 -3.19 -5.50 24.39
C GLU A 260 -3.75 -5.86 23.01
N TRP A 261 -4.54 -6.93 22.96
CA TRP A 261 -5.17 -7.42 21.74
C TRP A 261 -6.57 -6.85 21.57
N SER A 262 -6.92 -6.43 20.35
CA SER A 262 -8.29 -6.02 20.02
C SER A 262 -8.82 -6.73 18.79
N ARG A 263 -10.13 -7.01 18.83
CA ARG A 263 -10.94 -7.49 17.70
C ARG A 263 -11.79 -6.38 17.10
N GLU A 264 -11.74 -5.18 17.68
CA GLU A 264 -12.55 -4.03 17.31
C GLU A 264 -11.68 -2.83 16.96
N LEU A 265 -12.18 -2.00 16.05
CA LEU A 265 -11.60 -0.71 15.76
C LEU A 265 -11.66 0.21 17.00
N PRO A 266 -10.63 1.04 17.24
CA PRO A 266 -10.58 1.88 18.43
C PRO A 266 -11.75 2.87 18.48
N ALA A 267 -12.14 3.27 19.69
CA ALA A 267 -13.28 4.17 19.89
C ALA A 267 -13.14 5.50 19.13
N HIS A 268 -11.91 6.04 19.04
CA HIS A 268 -11.57 7.30 18.35
C HIS A 268 -11.58 7.22 16.81
N CYS A 269 -11.74 6.04 16.22
CA CYS A 269 -11.80 5.86 14.76
C CYS A 269 -12.89 6.78 14.14
N GLN A 270 -12.62 7.44 13.02
CA GLN A 270 -13.59 8.37 12.44
C GLN A 270 -14.75 7.68 11.69
N LEU A 271 -14.64 6.37 11.44
CA LEU A 271 -15.68 5.61 10.74
C LEU A 271 -16.95 5.49 11.61
N SER A 272 -18.13 5.56 10.98
CA SER A 272 -19.42 5.35 11.65
C SER A 272 -19.55 3.94 12.20
N VAL A 273 -20.43 3.79 13.19
CA VAL A 273 -20.73 2.47 13.79
C VAL A 273 -21.20 1.47 12.74
N GLY A 274 -21.97 1.91 11.75
CA GLY A 274 -22.41 1.08 10.62
C GLY A 274 -21.22 0.54 9.83
N LEU A 275 -20.33 1.43 9.38
CA LEU A 275 -19.19 1.02 8.56
C LEU A 275 -18.17 0.19 9.36
N ARG A 276 -17.94 0.50 10.64
CA ARG A 276 -17.07 -0.32 11.50
C ARG A 276 -17.51 -1.79 11.56
N LYS A 277 -18.82 -2.07 11.55
CA LYS A 277 -19.35 -3.46 11.54
C LYS A 277 -19.03 -4.22 10.25
N LEU A 278 -18.79 -3.51 9.15
CA LEU A 278 -18.43 -4.09 7.85
C LEU A 278 -16.91 -4.19 7.70
N VAL A 279 -16.18 -3.16 8.15
CA VAL A 279 -14.71 -3.07 8.02
C VAL A 279 -14.00 -3.99 9.03
N THR A 280 -14.48 -4.14 10.25
CA THR A 280 -13.83 -4.98 11.27
C THR A 280 -13.68 -6.45 10.82
N PRO A 281 -14.74 -7.13 10.33
CA PRO A 281 -14.61 -8.49 9.78
C PRO A 281 -13.68 -8.58 8.56
N LEU A 282 -13.70 -7.55 7.71
CA LEU A 282 -12.79 -7.45 6.55
C LEU A 282 -11.33 -7.41 7.01
N LEU A 283 -10.99 -6.57 7.99
CA LEU A 283 -9.64 -6.49 8.56
C LEU A 283 -9.23 -7.81 9.22
N ALA A 284 -10.15 -8.44 9.96
CA ALA A 284 -9.92 -9.74 10.59
C ALA A 284 -9.58 -10.83 9.57
N GLY A 285 -10.23 -10.83 8.41
CA GLY A 285 -9.97 -11.76 7.33
C GLY A 285 -8.65 -11.52 6.59
N LEU A 286 -8.34 -10.26 6.31
CA LEU A 286 -7.09 -9.85 5.64
C LEU A 286 -5.86 -10.08 6.51
N LEU A 287 -5.99 -9.91 7.82
CA LEU A 287 -4.93 -10.12 8.80
C LEU A 287 -4.93 -11.54 9.35
N GLU A 288 -5.49 -12.55 8.68
CA GLU A 288 -5.49 -13.93 9.17
C GLU A 288 -4.16 -14.65 8.90
N MET A 289 -3.74 -15.50 9.83
CA MET A 289 -2.52 -16.32 9.73
C MET A 289 -2.79 -17.83 9.77
N ASP A 290 -3.98 -18.26 10.23
CA ASP A 290 -4.40 -19.66 10.14
C ASP A 290 -4.61 -20.04 8.67
N PRO A 291 -3.81 -20.97 8.09
CA PRO A 291 -3.91 -21.37 6.69
C PRO A 291 -5.28 -21.88 6.28
N HIS A 292 -6.10 -22.36 7.23
CA HIS A 292 -7.46 -22.84 6.98
C HIS A 292 -8.51 -21.73 6.95
N ARG A 293 -8.13 -20.50 7.33
CA ARG A 293 -9.04 -19.35 7.48
C ARG A 293 -8.62 -18.13 6.67
N ILE A 294 -7.39 -18.11 6.13
CA ILE A 294 -6.91 -17.05 5.24
C ILE A 294 -7.91 -16.82 4.10
N TRP A 295 -8.22 -15.55 3.85
CA TRP A 295 -9.13 -15.18 2.78
C TRP A 295 -8.51 -15.38 1.41
N SER A 296 -9.36 -15.69 0.43
CA SER A 296 -9.03 -15.57 -0.99
C SER A 296 -9.26 -14.12 -1.46
N PHE A 297 -8.68 -13.78 -2.61
CA PHE A 297 -8.99 -12.51 -3.28
C PHE A 297 -10.46 -12.40 -3.67
N ASP A 298 -11.09 -13.49 -4.13
CA ASP A 298 -12.52 -13.47 -4.50
C ASP A 298 -13.40 -13.09 -3.30
N ARG A 299 -13.09 -13.65 -2.13
CA ARG A 299 -13.78 -13.28 -0.89
C ARG A 299 -13.53 -11.82 -0.54
N PHE A 300 -12.28 -11.37 -0.59
CA PHE A 300 -11.94 -9.97 -0.32
C PHE A 300 -12.72 -9.01 -1.24
N PHE A 301 -12.72 -9.26 -2.55
CA PHE A 301 -13.44 -8.43 -3.52
C PHE A 301 -14.95 -8.41 -3.28
N SER A 302 -15.54 -9.57 -2.97
CA SER A 302 -16.97 -9.66 -2.64
C SER A 302 -17.33 -8.87 -1.38
N GLU A 303 -16.51 -8.94 -0.34
CA GLU A 303 -16.77 -8.26 0.95
C GLU A 303 -16.59 -6.73 0.81
N VAL A 304 -15.63 -6.29 -0.02
CA VAL A 304 -15.51 -4.86 -0.36
C VAL A 304 -16.73 -4.37 -1.11
N GLN A 305 -17.22 -5.12 -2.11
CA GLN A 305 -18.42 -4.75 -2.85
C GLN A 305 -19.64 -4.59 -1.92
N ILE A 306 -19.77 -5.46 -0.91
CA ILE A 306 -20.81 -5.31 0.12
C ILE A 306 -20.59 -4.00 0.89
N ALA A 307 -19.38 -3.73 1.37
CA ALA A 307 -19.09 -2.52 2.14
C ALA A 307 -19.34 -1.21 1.36
N THR A 308 -18.96 -1.17 0.08
CA THR A 308 -19.07 0.04 -0.76
C THR A 308 -20.47 0.23 -1.37
N SER A 309 -21.27 -0.83 -1.47
CA SER A 309 -22.66 -0.74 -1.96
C SER A 309 -23.69 -0.30 -0.91
N THR A 310 -23.27 -0.14 0.35
CA THR A 310 -24.19 0.25 1.43
C THR A 310 -24.64 1.70 1.30
N THR A 311 -25.92 1.94 1.58
CA THR A 311 -26.48 3.30 1.57
C THR A 311 -26.44 3.88 2.98
N PRO A 312 -25.89 5.09 3.19
CA PRO A 312 -25.90 5.73 4.49
C PRO A 312 -27.32 6.19 4.85
N VAL A 313 -27.86 5.65 5.94
CA VAL A 313 -29.14 6.06 6.53
C VAL A 313 -28.87 6.86 7.80
N HIS A 314 -29.40 8.07 7.86
CA HIS A 314 -29.33 8.93 9.04
C HIS A 314 -30.56 8.72 9.92
N ILE A 315 -30.35 8.14 11.10
CA ILE A 315 -31.39 7.88 12.09
C ILE A 315 -31.23 8.87 13.24
N PHE A 316 -32.22 9.74 13.45
CA PHE A 316 -32.26 10.59 14.62
C PHE A 316 -32.89 9.86 15.80
N HIS A 317 -32.08 9.50 16.80
CA HIS A 317 -32.53 8.83 18.01
C HIS A 317 -33.12 9.87 18.98
N VAL A 318 -34.42 10.16 18.81
CA VAL A 318 -35.17 11.19 19.56
C VAL A 318 -34.91 11.14 21.07
N ASN A 319 -34.97 9.96 21.69
CA ASN A 319 -34.82 9.80 23.15
C ASN A 319 -33.40 10.09 23.68
N LYS A 320 -32.39 10.13 22.81
CA LYS A 320 -30.99 10.43 23.17
C LYS A 320 -30.53 11.76 22.57
N ALA A 321 -31.41 12.47 21.85
CA ALA A 321 -31.09 13.65 21.07
C ALA A 321 -29.80 13.48 20.24
N SER A 322 -29.60 12.29 19.66
CA SER A 322 -28.37 11.95 18.94
C SER A 322 -28.68 11.45 17.53
N SER A 323 -27.81 11.79 16.56
CA SER A 323 -27.90 11.27 15.19
C SER A 323 -26.98 10.06 15.05
N LEU A 324 -27.49 8.99 14.42
CA LEU A 324 -26.76 7.77 14.11
C LEU A 324 -26.70 7.61 12.60
N LYS A 325 -25.49 7.45 12.07
CA LYS A 325 -25.29 7.05 10.67
C LYS A 325 -25.14 5.52 10.64
N VAL A 326 -26.02 4.85 9.89
CA VAL A 326 -26.03 3.40 9.72
C VAL A 326 -25.86 3.10 8.24
N SER A 327 -25.00 2.13 7.91
CA SER A 327 -24.89 1.58 6.57
C SER A 327 -25.90 0.45 6.42
N VAL A 328 -26.82 0.56 5.45
CA VAL A 328 -27.86 -0.44 5.14
C VAL A 328 -27.62 -1.04 3.77
#